data_AF-A0A1W9ZB85-F1
#
_entry.id   AF-A0A1W9ZB85-F1
#
_cell.length_a   1.000
_cell.length_b   1.000
_cell.length_c   1.000
_cell.angle_alpha   90.00
_cell.angle_beta   90.00
_cell.angle_gamma   90.00
#
_symmetry.space_group_name_H-M   'P 1'
#
loop_
_entity.id
_entity.type
_entity.pdbx_description
1 polymer ?
#
loop_
_entity_poly.entity_id
_entity_poly.type
_entity_poly.pdbx_seq_one_letter_code
_entity_poly.pdbx_strand_id
1 'polypeptide(L)' 'MYKGYITQYGGATHWEATLRHITEQGNRVILELLERNTFDGFTHVANTVTAYAFNDEGRVETLDVYVMSLNR' A
#
# COMPACT_ATOMS: atom_id res chain seq x y z
N MET A 1 7.48 -18.87 1.48
CA MET A 1 6.99 -18.01 0.38
C MET A 1 6.09 -16.88 0.92
N TYR A 2 6.64 -15.97 1.72
CA TYR A 2 6.00 -14.70 2.11
C TYR A 2 7.09 -13.63 2.25
N LYS A 3 8.16 -14.00 2.95
CA LYS A 3 9.44 -13.26 2.93
C LYS A 3 9.91 -12.96 1.51
N GLY A 4 9.99 -13.93 0.59
CA GLY A 4 10.47 -13.69 -0.78
C GLY A 4 9.69 -12.60 -1.56
N TYR A 5 8.37 -12.52 -1.37
CA TYR A 5 7.54 -11.50 -2.02
C TYR A 5 7.80 -10.10 -1.42
N ILE A 6 7.92 -10.00 -0.08
CA ILE A 6 8.29 -8.74 0.60
C ILE A 6 9.75 -8.36 0.31
N THR A 7 10.65 -9.33 0.19
CA THR A 7 12.09 -9.11 -0.03
C THR A 7 12.37 -8.59 -1.45
N GLN A 8 11.52 -8.94 -2.43
CA GLN A 8 11.61 -8.38 -3.79
C GLN A 8 11.46 -6.85 -3.80
N TYR A 9 10.61 -6.30 -2.93
CA TYR A 9 10.44 -4.86 -2.81
C TYR A 9 11.41 -4.23 -1.79
N GLY A 10 11.81 -4.97 -0.75
CA GLY A 10 12.67 -4.46 0.32
C GLY A 10 14.18 -4.45 0.03
N GLY A 11 14.67 -5.23 -0.93
CA GLY A 11 16.13 -5.42 -1.10
C GLY A 11 16.85 -4.35 -1.94
N ALA A 12 16.15 -3.69 -2.86
CA ALA A 12 16.78 -2.79 -3.84
C ALA A 12 16.05 -1.46 -4.03
N THR A 13 14.91 -1.25 -3.36
CA THR A 13 14.13 -0.01 -3.48
C THR A 13 14.10 0.75 -2.16
N HIS A 14 14.24 2.06 -2.21
CA HIS A 14 13.93 2.94 -1.10
C HIS A 14 12.46 3.32 -1.19
N TRP A 15 11.68 2.94 -0.19
CA TRP A 15 10.24 3.19 -0.16
C TRP A 15 9.88 4.14 0.97
N GLU A 16 9.05 5.13 0.64
CA GLU A 16 8.49 6.08 1.59
C GLU A 16 7.01 6.29 1.29
N ALA A 17 6.20 6.49 2.33
CA ALA A 17 4.82 6.90 2.17
C ALA A 17 4.46 8.08 3.07
N THR A 18 3.58 8.92 2.57
CA THR A 18 2.89 9.95 3.34
C THR A 18 1.45 9.49 3.55
N LEU A 19 1.07 9.28 4.81
CA LEU A 19 -0.32 9.04 5.17
C LEU A 19 -1.15 10.27 4.82
N ARG A 20 -2.18 10.08 3.98
CA ARG A 20 -3.14 11.13 3.67
C ARG A 20 -4.35 11.05 4.58
N HIS A 21 -4.95 9.87 4.67
CA HIS A 21 -6.19 9.67 5.40
C HIS A 21 -6.40 8.19 5.76
N ILE A 22 -7.16 7.97 6.84
CA ILE A 22 -7.66 6.65 7.24
C ILE A 22 -9.16 6.82 7.46
N THR A 23 -9.97 6.02 6.76
CA THR A 23 -11.41 5.93 7.00
C THR A 23 -11.74 4.57 7.59
N GLU A 24 -12.44 4.56 8.71
CA GLU A 24 -12.93 3.34 9.34
C GLU A 24 -14.46 3.28 9.28
N GLN A 25 -15.01 2.17 8.81
CA GLN A 25 -16.45 1.95 8.78
C GLN A 25 -16.78 0.47 9.02
N GLY A 26 -17.33 0.16 10.19
CA GLY A 26 -17.65 -1.23 10.55
C GLY A 26 -16.40 -2.11 10.52
N ASN A 27 -16.45 -3.18 9.73
CA ASN A 27 -15.33 -4.10 9.53
C ASN A 27 -14.42 -3.70 8.35
N ARG A 28 -14.42 -2.43 7.94
CA ARG A 28 -13.62 -1.94 6.82
C ARG A 28 -12.71 -0.79 7.23
N VAL A 29 -11.49 -0.81 6.69
CA VAL A 29 -10.52 0.28 6.82
C VAL A 29 -10.05 0.66 5.43
N ILE A 30 -10.11 1.95 5.09
CA ILE A 30 -9.57 2.50 3.85
C ILE A 30 -8.35 3.35 4.22
N LEU A 31 -7.22 2.99 3.64
CA LEU A 31 -5.92 3.64 3.83
C LEU A 31 -5.54 4.38 2.56
N GLU A 32 -5.37 5.70 2.65
CA GLU A 32 -4.98 6.54 1.52
C GLU A 32 -3.54 7.04 1.72
N LEU A 33 -2.66 6.73 0.77
CA LEU A 33 -1.24 7.09 0.82
C LEU A 33 -0.81 7.85 -0.43
N LEU A 34 0.22 8.68 -0.25
CA LEU A 34 1.11 9.08 -1.33
C LEU A 34 2.41 8.30 -1.17
N GLU A 35 2.66 7.35 -2.07
CA GLU A 35 3.84 6.49 -2.06
C GLU A 35 4.92 7.00 -3.01
N ARG A 36 6.17 6.85 -2.58
CA ARG A 36 7.39 7.11 -3.37
C ARG A 36 8.27 5.87 -3.28
N ASN A 37 8.45 5.21 -4.42
CA ASN A 37 9.31 4.05 -4.52
C ASN A 37 10.48 4.41 -5.44
N THR A 38 11.70 4.41 -4.91
CA THR A 38 12.92 4.73 -5.66
C THR A 38 13.70 3.46 -5.93
N PHE A 39 13.92 3.18 -7.22
CA PHE A 39 14.73 2.07 -7.70
C PHE A 39 15.68 2.59 -8.78
N ASP A 40 16.98 2.30 -8.63
CA ASP A 40 18.01 2.64 -9.62
C ASP A 40 17.98 4.12 -10.07
N GLY A 41 17.84 5.03 -9.10
CA GLY A 41 17.79 6.49 -9.35
C GLY A 41 16.48 7.03 -9.91
N PHE A 42 15.51 6.16 -10.26
CA PHE A 42 14.18 6.56 -10.69
C PHE A 42 13.18 6.43 -9.53
N THR A 43 12.40 7.48 -9.28
CA THR A 43 11.35 7.47 -8.26
C THR A 43 9.97 7.40 -8.90
N HIS A 44 9.28 6.28 -8.71
CA HIS A 44 7.87 6.15 -8.99
C HIS A 44 7.06 6.78 -7.86
N VAL A 45 6.12 7.66 -8.20
CA VAL A 45 5.23 8.35 -7.27
C VAL A 45 3.81 7.97 -7.60
N ALA A 46 3.05 7.52 -6.61
CA ALA A 46 1.67 7.11 -6.78
C ALA A 46 0.79 7.57 -5.63
N ASN A 47 -0.45 7.93 -5.92
CA ASN A 47 -1.49 7.88 -4.90
C ASN A 47 -2.02 6.45 -4.84
N THR A 48 -2.16 5.91 -3.65
CA THR A 48 -2.72 4.58 -3.44
C THR A 48 -3.84 4.59 -2.43
N VAL A 49 -4.81 3.71 -2.67
CA VAL A 49 -5.91 3.44 -1.75
C VAL A 49 -5.93 1.94 -1.50
N THR A 50 -5.77 1.55 -0.24
CA THR A 50 -5.88 0.15 0.19
C THR A 50 -7.12 0.00 1.05
N ALA A 51 -8.09 -0.80 0.61
CA ALA A 51 -9.27 -1.14 1.38
C ALA A 51 -9.10 -2.53 2.00
N TYR A 52 -9.14 -2.58 3.32
CA TYR A 52 -9.14 -3.81 4.10
C TYR A 52 -10.58 -4.12 4.53
N ALA A 53 -11.05 -5.34 4.31
CA ALA A 53 -12.23 -5.86 4.99
C ALA A 53 -11.80 -6.96 5.96
N PHE A 54 -12.35 -6.93 7.17
CA PHE A 54 -12.05 -7.88 8.23
C PHE A 54 -13.27 -8.78 8.47
N ASN A 55 -13.03 -10.06 8.76
CA ASN A 55 -14.09 -10.94 9.25
C ASN A 55 -14.37 -10.68 10.74
N ASP A 56 -15.38 -11.38 11.29
CA ASP A 56 -15.78 -11.24 12.71
C ASP A 56 -14.69 -11.67 13.70
N GLU A 57 -13.68 -12.43 13.26
CA GLU A 57 -12.51 -12.80 14.05
C GLU A 57 -11.40 -11.73 14.01
N GLY A 58 -11.62 -10.60 13.33
CA GLY A 58 -10.66 -9.51 13.19
C GLY A 58 -9.51 -9.81 12.22
N ARG A 59 -9.66 -10.80 11.35
CA ARG A 59 -8.66 -11.16 10.32
C ARG A 59 -9.01 -10.50 9.00
N VAL A 60 -8.01 -10.07 8.25
CA VAL A 60 -8.21 -9.56 6.88
C VAL A 60 -8.83 -10.68 6.03
N GLU A 61 -10.04 -10.44 5.54
CA GLU A 61 -10.80 -11.31 4.65
C GLU A 61 -10.59 -10.91 3.19
N THR A 62 -10.62 -9.60 2.90
CA THR A 62 -10.34 -9.05 1.57
C THR A 62 -9.40 -7.86 1.64
N LEU A 63 -8.64 -7.68 0.56
CA LEU A 63 -7.71 -6.58 0.36
C LEU A 63 -7.81 -6.10 -1.09
N ASP A 64 -8.32 -4.89 -1.27
CA ASP A 64 -8.37 -4.22 -2.57
C ASP A 64 -7.32 -3.11 -2.61
N VAL A 65 -6.50 -3.08 -3.66
CA VAL A 65 -5.44 -2.08 -3.82
C VAL A 65 -5.66 -1.34 -5.13
N TYR A 66 -5.83 -0.02 -5.02
CA TYR A 66 -5.96 0.87 -6.15
C TYR A 66 -4.71 1.75 -6.22
N VAL A 67 -4.06 1.76 -7.39
CA VAL A 67 -2.82 2.51 -7.61
C VAL A 67 -3.02 3.47 -8.77
N MET A 68 -2.76 4.75 -8.51
CA MET A 68 -2.73 5.78 -9.54
C MET A 68 -1.31 6.35 -9.63
N SER A 69 -0.60 6.04 -10.73
CA SER A 69 0.69 6.65 -11.01
C SER A 69 0.56 8.15 -11.24
N LEU A 70 1.48 8.92 -10.67
CA LEU A 70 1.59 10.37 -10.84
C LEU A 70 2.81 10.77 -11.67
N ASN A 71 3.66 9.81 -12.06
CA ASN A 71 4.75 10.07 -12.99
C ASN A 71 4.16 10.43 -14.36
N ARG A 72 4.68 11.49 -14.98
CA ARG A 72 4.32 11.92 -16.34
C ARG A 72 5.33 11.44 -17.35
#